data_AF-A0AAV4JST1-F1
#
_entry.id   AF-A0AAV4JST1-F1
#
_cell.length_a   1.000
_cell.length_b   1.000
_cell.length_c   1.000
_cell.angle_alpha   90.00
_cell.angle_beta   90.00
_cell.angle_gamma   90.00
#
_symmetry.space_group_name_H-M   'P 1'
#
loop_
_entity.id
_entity.type
_entity.pdbx_description
1 polymer ?
#
loop_
_entity_poly.entity_id
_entity_poly.type
_entity_poly.pdbx_seq_one_letter_code
_entity_poly.pdbx_strand_id
1 'polypeptide(L)'
;MLIPKLLWPLLVYDICCSAVELIESKINKFTRKLLGVPSGLSDVAMHCRKAKLKLPMKSILEEYKCGKARLVTMLEESDEQVIKTVKQSIKTGRKWKVAEAIDEAKECLRLKEVIGQTQTDRKRLGSSSVKWWSKTAGKEKRDMIIDEVRQREDFRRIQKAVQQPQLGQWTNWDSAIQRSLTWKDIWQIRPLESASLSDPCMISFSQMQIWYAGERRMILHARYVMAYKLQNMS
;
A
#
# COMPACT_ATOMS: atom_id res chain seq x y z
N MET A 1 -8.25 -15.19 4.50
CA MET A 1 -6.79 -15.34 4.25
C MET A 1 -6.57 -16.11 2.95
N LEU A 2 -6.71 -15.45 1.79
CA LEU A 2 -6.55 -16.10 0.48
C LEU A 2 -5.19 -15.82 -0.17
N ILE A 3 -4.56 -14.70 0.19
CA ILE A 3 -3.33 -14.19 -0.43
C ILE A 3 -2.15 -15.17 -0.33
N PRO A 4 -1.87 -15.83 0.82
CA PRO A 4 -0.75 -16.78 0.88
C PRO A 4 -0.91 -17.98 -0.07
N LYS A 5 -2.15 -18.45 -0.29
CA LYS A 5 -2.43 -19.57 -1.18
C LYS A 5 -2.23 -19.21 -2.65
N LEU A 6 -2.51 -17.96 -3.02
CA LEU A 6 -2.29 -17.44 -4.37
C LEU A 6 -0.82 -17.09 -4.65
N LEU A 7 -0.02 -16.86 -3.61
CA LEU A 7 1.35 -16.41 -3.79
C LEU A 7 2.25 -17.48 -4.42
N TRP A 8 2.11 -18.74 -4.01
CA TRP A 8 2.93 -19.84 -4.54
C TRP A 8 2.79 -20.02 -6.06
N PRO A 9 1.58 -20.16 -6.65
CA PRO A 9 1.47 -20.27 -8.10
C PRO A 9 1.99 -19.02 -8.83
N LEU A 10 1.82 -17.82 -8.25
CA LEU A 10 2.37 -16.59 -8.81
C LEU A 10 3.91 -16.56 -8.82
N LEU A 11 4.55 -17.28 -7.90
CA LEU A 11 6.01 -17.37 -7.82
C LEU A 11 6.59 -18.43 -8.74
N VAL A 12 5.95 -19.60 -8.83
CA VAL A 12 6.41 -20.74 -9.62
C VAL A 12 6.29 -20.45 -11.12
N TYR A 13 5.20 -19.82 -11.55
CA TYR A 13 4.98 -19.55 -12.97
C TYR A 13 5.61 -18.23 -13.43
N ASP A 14 6.01 -18.19 -14.70
CA ASP A 14 6.43 -16.98 -15.42
C ASP A 14 5.22 -16.16 -15.84
N ILE A 15 4.63 -15.48 -14.85
CA ILE A 15 3.47 -14.61 -15.05
C ILE A 15 3.96 -13.18 -15.21
N CYS A 16 3.50 -12.48 -16.25
CA CYS A 16 3.78 -11.07 -16.47
C CYS A 16 3.14 -10.18 -15.39
N CYS A 17 3.84 -9.11 -14.99
CA CYS A 17 3.33 -8.13 -14.02
C CYS A 17 1.94 -7.55 -14.40
N SER A 18 1.67 -7.36 -15.68
CA SER A 18 0.36 -6.86 -16.17
C SER A 18 -0.80 -7.82 -15.90
N ALA A 19 -0.58 -9.14 -15.93
CA ALA A 19 -1.62 -10.11 -15.61
C ALA A 19 -2.01 -10.06 -14.13
N VAL A 20 -1.01 -9.87 -13.25
CA VAL A 20 -1.23 -9.71 -11.81
C VAL A 20 -2.02 -8.44 -11.50
N GLU A 21 -1.75 -7.35 -12.21
CA GLU A 21 -2.52 -6.09 -12.08
C GLU A 21 -3.99 -6.26 -12.47
N LEU A 22 -4.28 -7.06 -13.51
CA LEU A 22 -5.66 -7.36 -13.90
C LEU A 22 -6.39 -8.18 -12.83
N ILE A 23 -5.70 -9.16 -12.23
CA ILE A 23 -6.23 -9.96 -11.12
C ILE A 23 -6.54 -9.05 -9.92
N GLU A 24 -5.60 -8.20 -9.53
CA GLU A 24 -5.78 -7.24 -8.45
C GLU A 24 -6.93 -6.26 -8.74
N SER A 25 -7.03 -5.75 -9.97
CA SER A 25 -8.12 -4.86 -10.38
C SER A 25 -9.50 -5.52 -10.24
N LYS A 26 -9.63 -6.81 -10.59
CA LYS A 26 -10.87 -7.57 -10.38
C LYS A 26 -11.19 -7.71 -8.90
N ILE A 27 -10.20 -8.09 -8.09
CA ILE A 27 -10.35 -8.26 -6.64
C ILE A 27 -10.73 -6.95 -5.96
N ASN A 28 -10.13 -5.83 -6.39
CA ASN A 28 -10.42 -4.49 -5.88
C ASN A 28 -11.87 -4.07 -6.20
N LYS A 29 -12.41 -4.43 -7.36
CA LYS A 29 -13.83 -4.20 -7.70
C LYS A 29 -14.77 -4.98 -6.78
N PHE A 30 -14.50 -6.27 -6.58
CA PHE A 30 -15.29 -7.10 -5.66
C PHE A 30 -15.19 -6.61 -4.22
N THR A 31 -14.00 -6.21 -3.79
CA THR A 31 -13.78 -5.73 -2.42
C THR A 31 -14.48 -4.41 -2.18
N ARG A 32 -14.45 -3.47 -3.13
CA ARG A 32 -15.22 -2.21 -3.04
C ARG A 32 -16.72 -2.47 -2.91
N LYS A 33 -17.25 -3.39 -3.72
CA LYS A 33 -18.66 -3.81 -3.64
C LYS A 33 -18.98 -4.45 -2.28
N LEU A 34 -18.09 -5.30 -1.76
CA LEU A 34 -18.26 -5.96 -0.47
C LEU A 34 -18.23 -4.96 0.70
N LEU A 35 -17.37 -3.96 0.65
CA LEU A 35 -17.22 -2.94 1.70
C LEU A 35 -18.25 -1.81 1.60
N GLY A 36 -19.10 -1.78 0.56
CA GLY A 36 -20.01 -0.67 0.32
C GLY A 36 -19.30 0.65 -0.01
N VAL A 37 -18.05 0.55 -0.49
CA VAL A 37 -17.20 1.70 -0.80
C VAL A 37 -17.45 2.14 -2.25
N PRO A 38 -17.49 3.45 -2.53
CA PRO A 38 -17.73 3.92 -3.88
C PRO A 38 -16.70 3.39 -4.89
N SER A 39 -17.15 3.12 -6.11
CA SER A 39 -16.29 2.69 -7.22
C SER A 39 -15.22 3.72 -7.57
N GLY A 40 -15.42 5.00 -7.23
CA GLY A 40 -14.45 6.08 -7.41
C GLY A 40 -13.29 6.08 -6.41
N LEU A 41 -13.31 5.27 -5.34
CA LEU A 41 -12.17 5.18 -4.42
C LEU A 41 -10.94 4.67 -5.17
N SER A 42 -9.81 5.36 -5.02
CA SER A 42 -8.56 4.95 -5.65
C SER A 42 -8.03 3.65 -5.01
N ASP A 43 -7.47 2.76 -5.85
CA ASP A 43 -6.81 1.53 -5.36
C ASP A 43 -5.65 1.84 -4.41
N VAL A 44 -5.06 3.03 -4.54
CA VAL A 44 -4.01 3.54 -3.67
C VAL A 44 -4.50 3.66 -2.24
N ALA A 45 -5.67 4.27 -2.02
CA ALA A 45 -6.22 4.46 -0.68
C ALA A 45 -6.53 3.13 0.02
N MET A 46 -6.82 2.06 -0.74
CA MET A 46 -7.09 0.74 -0.16
C MET A 46 -5.83 0.02 0.35
N HIS A 47 -4.71 0.17 -0.36
CA HIS A 47 -3.49 -0.60 -0.11
C HIS A 47 -2.36 0.22 0.55
N CYS A 48 -2.55 1.52 0.78
CA CYS A 48 -1.50 2.39 1.30
C CYS A 48 -1.26 2.17 2.79
N ARG A 49 -0.03 1.79 3.16
CA ARG A 49 0.40 1.67 4.56
C ARG A 49 0.67 3.01 5.26
N LYS A 50 0.94 4.07 4.50
CA LYS A 50 1.23 5.41 5.05
C LYS A 50 0.00 6.32 5.05
N ALA A 51 -1.14 5.86 4.54
CA ALA A 51 -2.38 6.58 4.65
C ALA A 51 -2.83 6.69 6.11
N LYS A 52 -3.59 7.74 6.42
CA LYS A 52 -4.17 7.91 7.75
C LYS A 52 -5.14 6.82 8.12
N LEU A 53 -5.97 6.40 7.17
CA LEU A 53 -6.82 5.22 7.32
C LEU A 53 -6.09 4.05 6.68
N LYS A 54 -5.73 3.06 7.50
CA LYS A 54 -5.10 1.83 7.02
C LYS A 54 -6.15 0.75 7.03
N LEU A 55 -6.43 0.19 5.87
CA LEU A 55 -7.24 -1.01 5.74
C LEU A 55 -6.36 -2.25 5.97
N PRO A 56 -6.92 -3.34 6.50
CA PRO A 56 -6.22 -4.61 6.70
C PRO A 56 -6.13 -5.41 5.40
N MET A 57 -5.85 -4.72 4.29
CA MET A 57 -5.73 -5.26 2.96
C MET A 57 -4.28 -5.21 2.50
N LYS A 58 -3.84 -6.28 1.84
CA LYS A 58 -2.53 -6.34 1.21
C LYS A 58 -2.72 -6.38 -0.30
N SER A 59 -1.88 -5.62 -1.00
CA SER A 59 -1.82 -5.61 -2.46
C SER A 59 -1.20 -6.92 -2.96
N ILE A 60 -1.86 -7.58 -3.90
CA ILE A 60 -1.35 -8.82 -4.51
C ILE A 60 -0.15 -8.53 -5.39
N LEU A 61 -0.18 -7.40 -6.09
CA LEU A 61 0.93 -6.94 -6.92
C LEU A 61 2.19 -6.71 -6.09
N GLU A 62 2.03 -6.14 -4.90
CA GLU A 62 3.15 -5.95 -3.99
C GLU A 62 3.76 -7.26 -3.53
N GLU A 63 2.94 -8.18 -3.02
CA GLU A 63 3.42 -9.47 -2.53
C GLU A 63 4.05 -10.29 -3.69
N TYR A 64 3.51 -10.17 -4.90
CA TYR A 64 4.12 -10.73 -6.12
C TYR A 64 5.52 -10.16 -6.38
N LYS A 65 5.67 -8.83 -6.36
CA LYS A 65 6.98 -8.17 -6.59
C LYS A 65 7.99 -8.55 -5.49
N CYS A 66 7.58 -8.46 -4.23
CA CYS A 66 8.40 -8.86 -3.09
C CYS A 66 8.80 -10.34 -3.16
N GLY A 67 7.87 -11.21 -3.55
CA GLY A 67 8.14 -12.64 -3.66
C GLY A 67 9.08 -12.97 -4.82
N LYS A 68 8.94 -12.33 -5.99
CA LYS A 68 9.87 -12.50 -7.12
C LYS A 68 11.27 -11.97 -6.77
N ALA A 69 11.35 -10.82 -6.09
CA ALA A 69 12.62 -10.29 -5.59
C ALA A 69 13.28 -11.22 -4.55
N ARG A 70 12.47 -11.78 -3.65
CA ARG A 70 12.90 -12.79 -2.66
C ARG A 70 13.46 -14.04 -3.34
N LEU A 71 12.84 -14.50 -4.44
CA LEU A 71 13.28 -15.67 -5.19
C LEU A 71 14.65 -15.41 -5.83
N VAL A 72 14.81 -14.31 -6.57
CA VAL A 72 16.10 -13.95 -7.19
C VAL A 72 17.20 -13.82 -6.15
N THR A 73 16.96 -13.04 -5.09
CA THR A 73 17.98 -12.84 -4.03
C THR A 73 18.33 -14.13 -3.31
N MET A 74 17.38 -15.05 -3.12
CA MET A 74 17.64 -16.38 -2.56
C MET A 74 18.50 -17.24 -3.48
N LEU A 75 18.28 -17.18 -4.81
CA LEU A 75 19.12 -17.90 -5.77
C LEU A 75 20.53 -17.31 -5.85
N GLU A 76 20.66 -15.98 -5.78
CA GLU A 76 21.96 -15.29 -5.73
C GLU A 76 22.80 -15.70 -4.49
N GLU A 77 22.14 -15.89 -3.35
CA GLU A 77 22.77 -16.27 -2.08
C GLU A 77 23.02 -17.78 -1.93
N SER A 78 22.57 -18.62 -2.87
CA SER A 78 22.74 -20.07 -2.76
C SER A 78 24.22 -20.47 -2.75
N ASP A 79 24.61 -21.43 -1.90
CA ASP A 79 25.99 -21.91 -1.81
C ASP A 79 26.42 -22.69 -3.06
N GLU A 80 25.47 -23.29 -3.78
CA GLU A 80 25.74 -24.12 -4.94
C GLU A 80 26.24 -23.31 -6.14
N GLN A 81 27.45 -23.63 -6.60
CA GLN A 81 28.08 -22.95 -7.73
C GLN A 81 27.29 -23.14 -9.05
N VAL A 82 26.59 -24.28 -9.20
CA VAL A 82 25.74 -24.55 -10.37
C VAL A 82 24.61 -23.53 -10.44
N ILE A 83 23.92 -23.27 -9.33
CA ILE A 83 22.81 -22.31 -9.25
C ILE A 83 23.31 -20.88 -9.55
N LYS A 84 24.47 -20.50 -9.01
CA LYS A 84 25.10 -19.21 -9.29
C LYS A 84 25.49 -19.03 -10.75
N THR A 85 25.97 -20.10 -11.39
CA THR A 85 26.41 -20.07 -12.79
C THR A 85 25.24 -19.93 -13.75
N VAL A 86 24.11 -20.59 -13.47
CA VAL A 86 22.95 -20.62 -14.36
C VAL A 86 22.20 -19.27 -14.44
N LYS A 87 22.48 -18.30 -13.53
CA LYS A 87 21.89 -16.94 -13.49
C LYS A 87 20.49 -16.89 -14.10
N GLN A 88 19.55 -17.59 -13.46
CA GLN A 88 18.20 -17.74 -14.01
C GLN A 88 17.51 -16.37 -14.11
N SER A 89 17.28 -15.95 -15.35
CA SER A 89 16.50 -14.75 -15.67
C SER A 89 15.02 -15.05 -15.44
N ILE A 90 14.45 -14.51 -14.35
CA ILE A 90 13.01 -14.64 -14.10
C ILE A 90 12.25 -13.70 -15.03
N LYS A 91 11.33 -14.26 -15.82
CA LYS A 91 10.53 -13.49 -16.77
C LYS A 91 9.32 -12.86 -16.05
N THR A 92 9.43 -11.56 -15.74
CA THR A 92 8.32 -10.76 -15.16
C THR A 92 7.61 -9.86 -16.18
N GLY A 93 7.98 -9.96 -17.46
CA GLY A 93 7.45 -9.19 -18.58
C GLY A 93 8.19 -7.86 -18.82
N ARG A 94 7.66 -7.00 -19.71
CA ARG A 94 8.29 -5.72 -20.09
C ARG A 94 8.10 -4.60 -19.07
N LYS A 95 6.98 -4.61 -18.34
CA LYS A 95 6.56 -3.49 -17.46
C LYS A 95 7.43 -3.34 -16.21
N TRP A 96 7.92 -4.45 -15.70
CA TRP A 96 8.70 -4.48 -14.47
C TRP A 96 9.73 -5.59 -14.56
N LYS A 97 10.99 -5.27 -14.26
CA LYS A 97 12.11 -6.20 -14.23
C LYS A 97 12.62 -6.34 -12.81
N VAL A 98 12.82 -7.58 -12.38
CA VAL A 98 13.21 -7.90 -11.00
C VAL A 98 14.65 -7.46 -10.72
N ALA A 99 15.58 -7.71 -11.65
CA ALA A 99 16.99 -7.37 -11.48
C ALA A 99 17.18 -5.86 -11.23
N GLU A 100 16.60 -5.02 -12.09
CA GLU A 100 16.65 -3.56 -11.95
C GLU A 100 16.06 -3.08 -10.61
N ALA A 101 14.97 -3.70 -10.16
CA ALA A 101 14.34 -3.36 -8.88
C ALA A 101 15.19 -3.78 -7.67
N ILE A 102 15.92 -4.89 -7.76
CA ILE A 102 16.84 -5.35 -6.72
C ILE A 102 18.07 -4.44 -6.68
N ASP A 103 18.62 -4.08 -7.84
CA ASP A 103 19.77 -3.18 -7.92
C ASP A 103 19.42 -1.79 -7.37
N GLU A 104 18.27 -1.23 -7.75
CA GLU A 104 17.75 0.01 -7.18
C GLU A 104 17.58 -0.09 -5.65
N ALA A 105 17.09 -1.22 -5.13
CA ALA A 105 16.96 -1.45 -3.70
C ALA A 105 18.34 -1.56 -3.00
N LYS A 106 19.31 -2.25 -3.60
CA LYS A 106 20.69 -2.36 -3.09
C LYS A 106 21.36 -0.98 -3.02
N GLU A 107 21.21 -0.14 -4.05
CA GLU A 107 21.74 1.23 -4.02
C GLU A 107 21.03 2.10 -2.98
N CYS A 108 19.71 1.99 -2.84
CA CYS A 108 18.98 2.70 -1.79
C CYS A 108 19.47 2.31 -0.38
N LEU A 109 19.79 1.04 -0.15
CA LEU A 109 20.36 0.56 1.12
C LEU A 109 21.75 1.14 1.37
N ARG A 110 22.61 1.19 0.36
CA ARG A 110 23.93 1.84 0.46
C ARG A 110 23.79 3.32 0.78
N LEU A 111 22.85 4.00 0.12
CA LEU A 111 22.59 5.42 0.39
C LEU A 111 22.07 5.63 1.82
N LYS A 112 21.16 4.78 2.31
CA LYS A 112 20.69 4.80 3.70
C LYS A 112 21.80 4.56 4.70
N GLU A 113 22.77 3.70 4.37
CA GLU A 113 23.97 3.49 5.18
C GLU A 113 24.88 4.73 5.21
N VAL A 114 25.07 5.43 4.09
CA VAL A 114 25.84 6.68 4.04
C VAL A 114 25.16 7.82 4.81
N ILE A 115 23.84 7.96 4.66
CA ILE A 115 23.04 8.96 5.39
C ILE A 115 23.04 8.65 6.90
N GLY A 116 23.17 7.38 7.26
CA GLY A 116 23.11 6.93 8.63
C GLY A 116 21.69 7.00 9.20
N GLN A 117 21.59 7.00 10.53
CA GLN A 117 20.31 6.95 11.22
C GLN A 117 19.59 8.30 11.16
N THR A 118 18.55 8.40 10.34
CA THR A 118 17.64 9.56 10.35
C THR A 118 16.63 9.44 11.49
N GLN A 119 16.41 10.54 12.21
CA GLN A 119 15.33 10.63 13.18
C GLN A 119 13.99 10.63 12.43
N THR A 120 13.21 9.55 12.58
CA THR A 120 11.92 9.38 11.90
C THR A 120 10.73 9.76 12.79
N ASP A 121 10.91 9.77 14.11
CA ASP A 121 9.86 10.00 15.11
C ASP A 121 10.36 10.93 16.24
N ARG A 122 9.51 11.24 17.22
CA ARG A 122 9.91 11.83 18.52
C ARG A 122 10.78 10.91 19.38
N LYS A 123 11.27 9.81 18.81
CA LYS A 123 12.21 8.90 19.46
C LYS A 123 13.59 9.57 19.51
N ARG A 124 14.24 9.48 20.67
CA ARG A 124 15.57 10.05 20.89
C ARG A 124 16.63 9.34 20.04
N LEU A 125 17.72 10.06 19.74
CA LEU A 125 18.90 9.49 19.12
C LEU A 125 19.39 8.27 19.93
N GLY A 126 19.70 7.16 19.26
CA GLY A 126 20.16 5.91 19.91
C GLY A 126 19.06 4.96 20.41
N SER A 127 17.77 5.28 20.23
CA SER A 127 16.66 4.44 20.71
C SER A 127 16.35 3.20 19.86
N SER A 128 16.90 3.09 18.64
CA SER A 128 16.72 1.93 17.76
C SER A 128 18.06 1.31 17.40
N SER A 129 18.14 -0.02 17.46
CA SER A 129 19.27 -0.78 16.95
C SER A 129 19.38 -0.58 15.43
N VAL A 130 20.48 0.00 14.98
CA VAL A 130 20.72 0.23 13.55
C VAL A 130 21.20 -1.07 12.91
N LYS A 131 20.49 -1.52 11.87
CA LYS A 131 20.95 -2.60 10.99
C LYS A 131 21.73 -1.97 9.85
N TRP A 132 23.01 -2.31 9.74
CA TRP A 132 23.92 -1.77 8.74
C TRP A 132 23.99 -2.71 7.55
N TRP A 133 23.76 -2.20 6.33
CA TRP A 133 23.76 -3.00 5.12
C TRP A 133 25.08 -3.77 4.92
N SER A 134 26.22 -3.11 5.15
CA SER A 134 27.55 -3.72 5.07
C SER A 134 27.79 -4.86 6.06
N LYS A 135 27.18 -4.78 7.26
CA LYS A 135 27.41 -5.74 8.36
C LYS A 135 26.41 -6.89 8.38
N THR A 136 25.37 -6.83 7.56
CA THR A 136 24.29 -7.81 7.59
C THR A 136 24.50 -8.88 6.52
N ALA A 137 24.27 -10.14 6.85
CA ALA A 137 24.46 -11.28 5.96
C ALA A 137 23.24 -12.23 5.94
N GLY A 138 23.15 -13.02 4.87
CA GLY A 138 22.14 -14.06 4.71
C GLY A 138 20.70 -13.54 4.73
N LYS A 139 19.83 -14.22 5.50
CA LYS A 139 18.38 -13.94 5.53
C LYS A 139 18.06 -12.47 5.85
N GLU A 140 18.75 -11.88 6.81
CA GLU A 140 18.49 -10.50 7.21
C GLU A 140 18.81 -9.51 6.07
N LYS A 141 19.84 -9.81 5.28
CA LYS A 141 20.21 -9.03 4.09
C LYS A 141 19.11 -9.06 3.04
N ARG A 142 18.54 -10.24 2.78
CA ARG A 142 17.38 -10.39 1.88
C ARG A 142 16.15 -9.66 2.40
N ASP A 143 15.84 -9.80 3.68
CA ASP A 143 14.67 -9.15 4.27
C ASP A 143 14.79 -7.61 4.17
N MET A 144 15.99 -7.03 4.32
CA MET A 144 16.22 -5.60 4.03
C MET A 144 15.95 -5.23 2.57
N ILE A 145 16.46 -6.00 1.59
CA ILE A 145 16.16 -5.75 0.17
C ILE A 145 14.66 -5.78 -0.09
N ILE A 146 13.96 -6.79 0.46
CA ILE A 146 12.53 -6.99 0.23
C ILE A 146 11.73 -5.85 0.87
N ASP A 147 12.11 -5.41 2.05
CA ASP A 147 11.49 -4.27 2.72
C ASP A 147 11.72 -2.96 1.96
N GLU A 148 12.86 -2.77 1.31
CA GLU A 148 13.07 -1.62 0.41
C GLU A 148 12.20 -1.68 -0.84
N VAL A 149 12.11 -2.83 -1.50
CA VAL A 149 11.21 -3.03 -2.64
C VAL A 149 9.77 -2.70 -2.24
N ARG A 150 9.37 -3.14 -1.04
CA ARG A 150 8.07 -2.84 -0.46
C ARG A 150 7.86 -1.34 -0.19
N GLN A 151 8.86 -0.66 0.40
CA GLN A 151 8.82 0.78 0.64
C GLN A 151 8.75 1.58 -0.67
N ARG A 152 9.44 1.12 -1.72
CA ARG A 152 9.42 1.74 -3.04
C ARG A 152 8.03 1.69 -3.68
N GLU A 153 7.33 0.56 -3.54
CA GLU A 153 5.95 0.43 -4.01
C GLU A 153 4.99 1.33 -3.23
N ASP A 154 5.16 1.46 -1.91
CA ASP A 154 4.40 2.44 -1.11
C ASP A 154 4.69 3.88 -1.54
N PHE A 155 5.95 4.20 -1.83
CA PHE A 155 6.31 5.54 -2.29
C PHE A 155 5.64 5.85 -3.63
N ARG A 156 5.67 4.92 -4.58
CA ARG A 156 4.98 5.06 -5.88
C ARG A 156 3.47 5.27 -5.71
N ARG A 157 2.86 4.56 -4.77
CA ARG A 157 1.44 4.73 -4.40
C ARG A 157 1.17 6.13 -3.88
N ILE A 158 1.96 6.61 -2.93
CA ILE A 158 1.79 7.96 -2.37
C ILE A 158 2.02 9.03 -3.43
N GLN A 159 3.05 8.89 -4.26
CA GLN A 159 3.30 9.81 -5.36
C GLN A 159 2.09 9.86 -6.31
N LYS A 160 1.51 8.72 -6.64
CA LYS A 160 0.28 8.65 -7.43
C LYS A 160 -0.90 9.33 -6.73
N ALA A 161 -1.04 9.19 -5.42
CA ALA A 161 -2.09 9.86 -4.67
C ALA A 161 -1.91 11.38 -4.65
N VAL A 162 -0.70 11.88 -4.42
CA VAL A 162 -0.40 13.33 -4.42
C VAL A 162 -0.73 13.96 -5.78
N GLN A 163 -0.53 13.22 -6.87
CA GLN A 163 -0.90 13.66 -8.23
C GLN A 163 -2.41 13.62 -8.52
N GLN A 164 -3.25 13.12 -7.61
CA GLN A 164 -4.70 13.06 -7.76
C GLN A 164 -5.38 14.19 -6.98
N PRO A 165 -5.73 15.33 -7.61
CA PRO A 165 -6.21 16.51 -6.89
C PRO A 165 -7.56 16.34 -6.18
N GLN A 166 -8.41 15.41 -6.63
CA GLN A 166 -9.71 15.11 -6.01
C GLN A 166 -9.65 13.85 -5.14
N LEU A 167 -9.15 12.73 -5.68
CA LEU A 167 -9.11 11.44 -4.97
C LEU A 167 -7.93 11.30 -3.99
N GLY A 168 -6.93 12.17 -4.10
CA GLY A 168 -5.71 12.16 -3.30
C GLY A 168 -5.73 13.13 -2.13
N GLN A 169 -6.80 13.89 -1.92
CA GLN A 169 -6.85 14.94 -0.89
C GLN A 169 -6.64 14.42 0.54
N TRP A 170 -6.84 13.12 0.76
CA TRP A 170 -6.52 12.45 2.02
C TRP A 170 -5.03 12.51 2.38
N THR A 171 -4.13 12.82 1.44
CA THR A 171 -2.70 13.05 1.72
C THR A 171 -2.45 14.35 2.48
N ASN A 172 -3.34 15.34 2.34
CA ASN A 172 -3.19 16.68 2.91
C ASN A 172 -4.02 16.88 4.18
N TRP A 173 -4.69 15.84 4.64
CA TRP A 173 -5.28 15.89 5.96
C TRP A 173 -4.10 15.92 6.92
N ASP A 174 -3.88 16.99 7.68
CA ASP A 174 -2.82 16.99 8.71
C ASP A 174 -3.44 16.76 10.08
N SER A 175 -4.63 17.33 10.30
CA SER A 175 -5.41 17.26 11.55
C SER A 175 -6.12 15.92 11.79
N ALA A 176 -6.33 15.09 10.77
CA ALA A 176 -7.06 13.83 10.95
C ALA A 176 -6.23 12.79 11.73
N ILE A 177 -6.89 12.07 12.64
CA ILE A 177 -6.28 11.02 13.47
C ILE A 177 -5.96 9.80 12.60
N GLN A 178 -4.75 9.27 12.72
CA GLN A 178 -4.38 8.02 12.06
C GLN A 178 -5.13 6.85 12.71
N ARG A 179 -5.88 6.09 11.90
CA ARG A 179 -6.60 4.88 12.33
C ARG A 179 -6.19 3.68 11.49
N SER A 180 -5.91 2.58 12.19
CA SER A 180 -5.63 1.27 11.60
C SER A 180 -6.83 0.37 11.86
N LEU A 181 -7.59 0.05 10.82
CA LEU A 181 -8.73 -0.86 10.95
C LEU A 181 -8.27 -2.31 10.85
N THR A 182 -8.75 -3.14 11.76
CA THR A 182 -8.63 -4.60 11.67
C THR A 182 -9.84 -5.18 10.96
N TRP A 183 -9.75 -6.45 10.53
CA TRP A 183 -10.92 -7.13 9.93
C TRP A 183 -12.10 -7.19 10.90
N LYS A 184 -11.83 -7.35 12.21
CA LYS A 184 -12.86 -7.32 13.24
C LYS A 184 -13.59 -5.98 13.24
N ASP A 185 -12.86 -4.88 13.18
CA ASP A 185 -13.44 -3.53 13.13
C ASP A 185 -14.29 -3.36 11.87
N ILE A 186 -13.82 -3.85 10.71
CA ILE A 186 -14.58 -3.82 9.46
C ILE A 186 -15.90 -4.60 9.57
N TRP A 187 -15.88 -5.79 10.14
CA TRP A 187 -17.10 -6.60 10.32
C TRP A 187 -18.07 -6.01 11.35
N GLN A 188 -17.56 -5.22 12.30
CA GLN A 188 -18.37 -4.51 13.30
C GLN A 188 -18.92 -3.18 12.79
N ILE A 189 -18.32 -2.60 11.75
CA ILE A 189 -18.91 -1.48 11.03
C ILE A 189 -20.18 -2.00 10.37
N ARG A 190 -21.33 -1.58 10.90
CA ARG A 190 -22.64 -1.87 10.30
C ARG A 190 -22.57 -1.47 8.82
N PRO A 191 -22.95 -2.37 7.88
CA PRO A 191 -23.12 -1.98 6.49
C PRO A 191 -24.04 -0.76 6.48
N LEU A 192 -23.59 0.35 5.90
CA LEU A 192 -24.49 1.44 5.59
C LEU A 192 -25.46 0.89 4.55
N GLU A 193 -26.64 0.50 5.02
CA GLU A 193 -27.76 0.13 4.16
C GLU A 193 -27.98 1.28 3.18
N SER A 194 -27.66 1.02 1.91
CA SER A 194 -28.19 1.68 0.71
C SER A 194 -28.68 3.11 0.91
N ALA A 195 -27.79 4.10 0.76
CA ALA A 195 -28.24 5.34 0.13
C ALA A 195 -28.62 4.98 -1.31
N SER A 196 -29.87 5.27 -1.64
CA SER A 196 -30.61 4.83 -2.81
C SER A 196 -29.87 4.99 -4.14
N LEU A 197 -30.23 4.07 -5.01
CA LEU A 197 -29.91 3.94 -6.42
C LEU A 197 -30.42 5.16 -7.23
N SER A 198 -29.78 6.31 -7.11
CA SER A 198 -29.94 7.46 -8.02
C SER A 198 -28.84 8.47 -7.71
N ASP A 199 -28.18 8.98 -8.75
CA ASP A 199 -27.15 10.04 -8.74
C ASP A 199 -25.69 9.54 -8.87
N PRO A 200 -25.19 9.44 -10.12
CA PRO A 200 -23.80 9.06 -10.44
C PRO A 200 -22.76 10.16 -10.19
N CYS A 201 -23.17 11.35 -9.76
CA CYS A 201 -22.29 12.50 -9.59
C CYS A 201 -22.48 13.04 -8.17
N MET A 202 -21.38 13.24 -7.44
CA MET A 202 -21.34 13.70 -6.03
C MET A 202 -21.41 12.60 -4.98
N ILE A 203 -20.43 11.67 -5.01
CA ILE A 203 -19.89 11.14 -3.75
C ILE A 203 -19.19 12.32 -3.08
N SER A 204 -19.97 13.10 -2.32
CA SER A 204 -19.48 14.29 -1.67
C SER A 204 -18.39 13.92 -0.67
N PHE A 205 -17.43 14.83 -0.49
CA PHE A 205 -16.44 14.87 0.58
C PHE A 205 -16.93 14.31 1.93
N SER A 206 -18.22 14.48 2.21
CA SER A 206 -18.91 14.03 3.41
C SER A 206 -18.91 12.50 3.60
N GLN A 207 -19.05 11.70 2.54
CA GLN A 207 -19.03 10.22 2.67
C GLN A 207 -17.63 9.67 2.93
N MET A 208 -16.60 10.31 2.36
CA MET A 208 -15.21 9.99 2.68
C MET A 208 -14.86 10.44 4.11
N GLN A 209 -15.36 11.61 4.54
CA GLN A 209 -15.25 12.06 5.93
C GLN A 209 -15.93 11.11 6.93
N ILE A 210 -17.06 10.47 6.60
CA ILE A 210 -17.72 9.50 7.51
C ILE A 210 -16.84 8.27 7.76
N TRP A 211 -16.09 7.81 6.74
CA TRP A 211 -15.15 6.68 6.88
C TRP A 211 -13.85 7.07 7.59
N TYR A 212 -13.38 8.30 7.45
CA TYR A 212 -12.10 8.77 8.02
C TYR A 212 -12.22 9.50 9.37
N ALA A 213 -13.35 10.16 9.63
CA ALA A 213 -13.65 10.83 10.89
C ALA A 213 -14.62 9.94 11.69
N GLY A 214 -14.07 8.88 12.27
CA GLY A 214 -14.83 8.00 13.16
C GLY A 214 -15.18 8.70 14.47
N GLU A 215 -16.14 9.62 14.43
CA GLU A 215 -16.87 10.14 15.58
C GLU A 215 -18.17 10.82 15.08
N ARG A 216 -19.34 10.26 15.43
CA ARG A 216 -20.67 10.75 15.00
C ARG A 216 -20.97 12.21 15.40
N ARG A 217 -20.17 12.83 16.28
CA ARG A 217 -20.37 14.21 16.74
C ARG A 217 -20.00 15.29 15.71
N MET A 218 -19.08 15.02 14.77
CA MET A 218 -18.69 16.02 13.76
C MET A 218 -19.65 16.12 12.57
N ILE A 219 -20.41 15.05 12.28
CA ILE A 219 -21.37 15.02 11.15
C ILE A 219 -22.56 15.97 11.40
N LEU A 220 -22.99 16.09 12.67
CA LEU A 220 -24.03 17.05 13.05
C LEU A 220 -23.55 18.49 12.87
N HIS A 221 -22.31 18.80 13.23
CA HIS A 221 -21.75 20.15 13.07
C HIS A 221 -21.54 20.53 11.60
N ALA A 222 -21.07 19.60 10.75
CA ALA A 222 -20.91 19.86 9.32
C ALA A 222 -22.26 20.03 8.60
N ARG A 223 -23.30 19.27 8.98
CA ARG A 223 -24.67 19.49 8.49
C ARG A 223 -25.25 20.82 8.96
N TYR A 224 -25.00 21.21 10.22
CA TYR A 224 -25.48 22.48 10.77
C TYR A 224 -24.82 23.69 10.08
N VAL A 225 -23.50 23.63 9.86
CA VAL A 225 -22.74 24.71 9.21
C VAL A 225 -23.09 24.84 7.72
N MET A 226 -23.36 23.73 7.02
CA MET A 226 -23.80 23.76 5.61
C MET A 226 -25.24 24.25 5.46
N ALA A 227 -26.15 23.90 6.37
CA ALA A 227 -27.52 24.40 6.38
C ALA A 227 -27.57 25.92 6.66
N TYR A 228 -26.74 26.42 7.57
CA TYR A 228 -26.64 27.85 7.89
C TYR A 228 -26.09 28.70 6.73
N LYS A 229 -25.21 28.14 5.89
CA LYS A 229 -24.68 28.84 4.71
C LYS A 229 -25.67 28.88 3.54
N LEU A 230 -26.56 27.88 3.43
CA LEU A 230 -27.57 27.84 2.37
C LEU A 230 -28.77 28.75 2.67
N GLN A 231 -29.07 29.04 3.94
CA GLN A 231 -30.14 29.98 4.33
C GLN A 231 -29.73 31.47 4.28
N ASN A 232 -28.44 31.79 4.21
CA ASN A 232 -27.93 33.18 4.15
C ASN A 232 -27.43 33.59 2.75
N MET A 233 -27.82 32.85 1.70
CA MET A 233 -27.55 33.21 0.30
C MET A 233 -28.83 33.41 -0.52
N SER A 234 -29.91 33.92 0.09
CA SER A 234 -31.01 34.58 -0.64
C SER A 234 -30.91 36.08 -0.49
#